data_AF-A0A151UD55-F1
#
_entry.id   AF-A0A151UD55-F1
#
_cell.length_a   1.000
_cell.length_b   1.000
_cell.length_c   1.000
_cell.angle_alpha   90.00
_cell.angle_beta   90.00
_cell.angle_gamma   90.00
#
_symmetry.space_group_name_H-M   'P 1'
#
loop_
_entity.id
_entity.type
_entity.pdbx_description
1 polymer ?
#
loop_
_entity_poly.entity_id
_entity_poly.type
_entity_poly.pdbx_seq_one_letter_code
_entity_poly.pdbx_strand_id
1 'polypeptide(L)'
;NKICYETSFVLVKNMNIPCILGTPFLSLLYPFTVTKKGLETKVLDNNLCFEFIYPPRSRELNLLKENSTKELKNNYKIKILKVINNKIEKEICEVNPTTFWHRKKYEVSLPYIDNFDEKTINTKARPIQMNTQYLKYCKKEIQEYLDKGLIRDSKSPWSCSAFYVMNAAEQERGAPRLVINYKPLNKVLKWITYPLPNKQDLIKRLNHA
;
A
#
# COMPACT_ATOMS: atom_id res chain seq x y z
N ASN A 1 20.90 -11.71 -28.70
CA ASN A 1 19.80 -10.90 -28.13
C ASN A 1 18.45 -11.38 -28.65
N LYS A 2 17.87 -12.41 -28.04
CA LYS A 2 16.48 -12.83 -28.32
C LYS A 2 15.69 -12.62 -27.03
N ILE A 3 14.85 -11.59 -27.02
CA ILE A 3 13.88 -11.37 -25.95
C ILE A 3 12.74 -12.35 -26.20
N CYS A 4 12.51 -13.26 -25.27
CA CYS A 4 11.41 -14.23 -25.30
C CYS A 4 10.36 -13.79 -24.28
N TYR A 5 9.11 -13.71 -24.71
CA TYR A 5 7.97 -13.57 -23.81
C TYR A 5 7.43 -14.97 -23.49
N GLU A 6 7.23 -15.29 -22.21
CA GLU A 6 6.46 -16.47 -21.79
C GLU A 6 4.99 -16.20 -22.10
N THR A 7 4.44 -16.91 -23.07
CA THR A 7 3.01 -16.88 -23.38
C THR A 7 2.45 -18.28 -23.43
N SER A 8 1.28 -18.48 -22.83
CA SER A 8 0.64 -19.79 -22.61
C SER A 8 -0.04 -20.40 -23.85
N PHE A 9 0.40 -20.04 -25.06
CA PHE A 9 -0.21 -20.55 -26.30
C PHE A 9 0.82 -21.15 -27.24
N VAL A 10 0.40 -22.21 -27.93
CA VAL A 10 1.15 -22.84 -29.02
C VAL A 10 0.91 -22.00 -30.28
N LEU A 11 1.97 -21.40 -30.83
CA LEU A 11 1.95 -20.80 -32.16
C LEU A 11 1.90 -21.91 -33.20
N VAL A 12 0.69 -22.28 -33.63
CA VAL A 12 0.51 -23.21 -34.74
C VAL A 12 0.57 -22.41 -36.04
N LYS A 13 1.62 -22.65 -36.85
CA LYS A 13 1.70 -22.09 -38.20
C LYS A 13 0.66 -22.76 -39.09
N ASN A 14 0.03 -21.99 -39.98
CA ASN A 14 -0.91 -22.47 -40.98
C ASN A 14 -2.14 -23.22 -40.42
N MET A 15 -2.77 -22.68 -39.35
CA MET A 15 -4.09 -23.17 -38.96
C MET A 15 -5.12 -22.84 -40.04
N ASN A 16 -5.52 -23.87 -40.78
CA ASN A 16 -6.55 -23.78 -41.81
C ASN A 16 -7.94 -24.18 -41.29
N ILE A 17 -8.09 -24.25 -39.96
CA ILE A 17 -9.29 -24.74 -39.29
C ILE A 17 -9.98 -23.55 -38.60
N PRO A 18 -11.31 -23.38 -38.79
CA PRO A 18 -12.14 -22.52 -37.95
C PRO A 18 -11.84 -22.68 -36.47
N CYS A 19 -11.53 -21.58 -35.77
CA CYS A 19 -11.29 -21.59 -34.34
C CYS A 19 -12.22 -20.61 -33.60
N ILE A 20 -12.64 -21.00 -32.39
CA ILE A 20 -13.41 -20.12 -31.51
C ILE A 20 -12.42 -19.39 -30.61
N LEU A 21 -12.42 -18.06 -30.70
CA LEU A 21 -11.60 -17.21 -29.84
C LEU A 21 -12.32 -16.97 -28.51
N GLY A 22 -11.81 -17.53 -27.43
CA GLY A 22 -12.35 -17.31 -26.09
C GLY A 22 -11.98 -15.95 -25.51
N THR A 23 -12.71 -15.53 -24.47
CA THR A 23 -12.46 -14.28 -23.71
C THR A 23 -11.01 -14.11 -23.24
N PRO A 24 -10.30 -15.15 -22.74
CA PRO A 24 -8.90 -15.01 -22.36
C PRO A 24 -8.00 -14.59 -23.53
N PHE A 25 -8.26 -15.09 -24.74
CA PHE A 25 -7.50 -14.74 -25.94
C PHE A 25 -7.77 -13.30 -26.38
N LEU A 26 -9.03 -12.87 -26.36
CA LEU A 26 -9.41 -11.48 -26.67
C LEU A 26 -8.77 -10.49 -25.69
N SER A 27 -8.62 -10.87 -24.42
CA SER A 27 -7.96 -10.02 -23.41
C SER A 27 -6.47 -9.76 -23.72
N LEU A 28 -5.81 -10.69 -24.43
CA LEU A 28 -4.40 -10.59 -24.83
C LEU A 28 -4.20 -9.76 -26.10
N LEU A 29 -5.17 -9.73 -27.01
CA LEU A 29 -5.10 -8.95 -28.26
C LEU A 29 -5.29 -7.44 -28.05
N TYR A 30 -5.46 -6.99 -26.81
CA TYR A 30 -5.73 -5.59 -26.50
C TYR A 30 -4.49 -4.71 -26.71
N PRO A 31 -4.63 -3.52 -27.35
CA PRO A 31 -5.85 -2.96 -27.92
C PRO A 31 -6.22 -3.53 -29.30
N PHE A 32 -7.48 -3.92 -29.48
CA PHE A 32 -8.02 -4.38 -30.77
C PHE A 32 -9.27 -3.59 -31.16
N THR A 33 -9.51 -3.48 -32.48
CA THR A 33 -10.68 -2.86 -33.09
C THR A 33 -11.52 -3.89 -33.82
N VAL A 34 -12.84 -3.83 -33.64
CA VAL A 34 -13.79 -4.72 -34.31
C VAL A 34 -14.28 -4.05 -35.60
N THR A 35 -13.90 -4.60 -36.75
CA THR A 35 -14.36 -4.18 -38.07
C THR A 35 -15.39 -5.15 -38.63
N LYS A 36 -15.99 -4.85 -39.80
CA LYS A 36 -16.93 -5.76 -40.47
C LYS A 36 -16.23 -7.04 -40.97
N LYS A 37 -14.92 -6.97 -41.22
CA LYS A 37 -14.11 -8.10 -41.67
C LYS A 37 -13.66 -8.99 -40.53
N GLY A 38 -13.35 -8.41 -39.36
CA GLY A 38 -12.73 -9.18 -38.29
C GLY A 38 -12.32 -8.35 -37.08
N LEU A 39 -11.41 -8.94 -36.29
CA LEU A 39 -10.72 -8.29 -35.18
C LEU A 39 -9.33 -7.85 -35.64
N GLU A 40 -9.06 -6.57 -35.57
CA GLU A 40 -7.78 -5.97 -35.97
C GLU A 40 -7.02 -5.52 -34.72
N THR A 41 -5.72 -5.83 -34.61
CA THR A 41 -4.86 -5.37 -33.51
C THR A 41 -3.45 -5.08 -34.01
N LYS A 42 -2.74 -4.18 -33.32
CA LYS A 42 -1.35 -3.84 -33.64
C LYS A 42 -0.43 -4.43 -32.57
N VAL A 43 0.38 -5.42 -32.96
CA VAL A 43 1.34 -6.08 -32.07
C VAL A 43 2.73 -5.98 -32.70
N LEU A 44 3.68 -5.37 -31.98
CA LEU A 44 5.09 -5.26 -32.39
C LEU A 44 5.25 -4.73 -33.83
N ASP A 45 4.54 -3.63 -34.13
CA ASP A 45 4.48 -2.96 -35.44
C ASP A 45 3.88 -3.74 -36.61
N ASN A 46 3.33 -4.93 -36.35
CA ASN A 46 2.55 -5.69 -37.34
C ASN A 46 1.05 -5.57 -37.05
N ASN A 47 0.27 -5.36 -38.10
CA ASN A 47 -1.18 -5.40 -38.03
C ASN A 47 -1.65 -6.85 -38.18
N LEU A 48 -2.28 -7.38 -37.14
CA LEU A 48 -2.92 -8.69 -37.15
C LEU A 48 -4.42 -8.51 -37.38
N CYS A 49 -4.98 -9.30 -38.30
CA CYS A 49 -6.42 -9.35 -38.57
C CYS A 49 -6.92 -10.79 -38.41
N PHE A 50 -7.93 -10.98 -37.57
CA PHE A 50 -8.65 -12.24 -37.41
C PHE A 50 -10.01 -12.12 -38.08
N GLU A 51 -10.12 -12.67 -39.28
CA GLU A 51 -11.34 -12.57 -40.10
C GLU A 51 -12.48 -13.42 -39.54
N PHE A 52 -13.70 -12.90 -39.64
CA PHE A 52 -14.89 -13.67 -39.32
C PHE A 52 -15.19 -14.66 -40.46
N ILE A 53 -15.52 -15.89 -40.10
CA ILE A 53 -15.94 -16.93 -41.05
C ILE A 53 -17.25 -16.53 -41.74
N TYR A 54 -18.15 -15.87 -41.00
CA TYR A 54 -19.42 -15.37 -41.49
C TYR A 54 -19.60 -13.90 -41.08
N PRO A 55 -20.24 -13.06 -41.91
CA PRO A 55 -20.47 -11.67 -41.57
C PRO A 55 -21.33 -11.57 -40.30
N PRO A 56 -20.84 -10.92 -39.23
CA PRO A 56 -21.55 -10.85 -37.97
C PRO A 56 -22.78 -9.92 -38.07
N ARG A 57 -23.83 -10.20 -37.30
CA ARG A 57 -25.01 -9.33 -37.24
C ARG A 57 -24.63 -8.02 -36.54
N SER A 58 -25.22 -6.91 -36.98
CA SER A 58 -24.94 -5.56 -36.44
C SER A 58 -25.12 -5.44 -34.91
N ARG A 59 -26.11 -6.15 -34.35
CA ARG A 59 -26.36 -6.20 -32.89
C ARG A 59 -25.24 -6.91 -32.12
N GLU A 60 -24.68 -7.99 -32.67
CA GLU A 60 -23.60 -8.78 -32.05
C GLU A 60 -22.28 -7.99 -32.06
N LEU A 61 -22.00 -7.27 -33.15
CA LEU A 61 -20.86 -6.35 -33.24
C LEU A 61 -20.90 -5.25 -32.16
N ASN A 62 -22.06 -4.67 -31.91
CA ASN A 62 -22.21 -3.61 -30.90
C ASN A 62 -22.07 -4.17 -29.47
N LEU A 63 -22.62 -5.36 -29.21
CA LEU A 63 -22.48 -6.04 -27.92
C LEU A 63 -21.02 -6.37 -27.61
N LEU A 64 -20.27 -6.86 -28.61
CA LEU A 64 -18.83 -7.12 -28.50
C LEU A 64 -18.04 -5.84 -28.20
N LYS A 65 -18.36 -4.73 -28.87
CA LYS A 65 -17.73 -3.43 -28.62
C LYS A 65 -17.99 -2.95 -27.19
N GLU A 66 -19.23 -2.98 -26.72
CA GLU A 66 -19.59 -2.53 -25.38
C GLU A 66 -18.98 -3.38 -24.27
N ASN A 67 -19.09 -4.71 -24.36
CA ASN A 67 -18.60 -5.62 -23.32
C ASN A 67 -17.06 -5.62 -23.25
N SER A 68 -16.39 -5.57 -24.41
CA SER A 68 -14.94 -5.38 -24.43
C SER A 68 -14.56 -4.10 -23.68
N THR A 69 -15.21 -2.96 -23.97
CA THR A 69 -14.82 -1.70 -23.32
C THR A 69 -15.06 -1.67 -21.80
N LYS A 70 -16.07 -2.38 -21.27
CA LYS A 70 -16.41 -2.36 -19.83
C LYS A 70 -15.51 -3.26 -18.99
N GLU A 71 -15.31 -4.52 -19.38
CA GLU A 71 -14.44 -5.45 -18.64
C GLU A 71 -12.96 -5.04 -18.74
N LEU A 72 -12.53 -4.51 -19.89
CA LEU A 72 -11.14 -4.10 -20.13
C LEU A 72 -10.75 -2.84 -19.37
N LYS A 73 -11.65 -1.85 -19.23
CA LYS A 73 -11.39 -0.67 -18.39
C LYS A 73 -11.12 -1.06 -16.94
N ASN A 74 -11.84 -2.05 -16.42
CA ASN A 74 -11.68 -2.49 -15.04
C ASN A 74 -10.36 -3.25 -14.84
N ASN A 75 -10.03 -4.20 -15.73
CA ASN A 75 -8.78 -4.97 -15.65
C ASN A 75 -7.53 -4.13 -15.89
N TYR A 76 -7.56 -3.18 -16.81
CA TYR A 76 -6.43 -2.26 -17.04
C TYR A 76 -6.19 -1.35 -15.83
N LYS A 77 -7.26 -0.88 -15.20
CA LYS A 77 -7.18 -0.07 -13.97
C LYS A 77 -6.58 -0.87 -12.81
N ILE A 78 -6.98 -2.14 -12.65
CA ILE A 78 -6.41 -3.07 -11.66
C ILE A 78 -4.92 -3.34 -11.95
N LYS A 79 -4.54 -3.53 -13.22
CA LYS A 79 -3.15 -3.79 -13.61
C LYS A 79 -2.26 -2.57 -13.35
N ILE A 80 -2.74 -1.36 -13.68
CA ILE A 80 -2.04 -0.10 -13.36
C ILE A 80 -1.90 0.07 -11.84
N LEU A 81 -2.98 -0.14 -11.07
CA LEU A 81 -2.94 -0.07 -9.60
C LEU A 81 -1.90 -1.03 -9.03
N LYS A 82 -1.81 -2.25 -9.56
CA LYS A 82 -0.82 -3.25 -9.13
C LYS A 82 0.62 -2.81 -9.45
N VAL A 83 0.85 -2.23 -10.63
CA VAL A 83 2.17 -1.68 -11.00
C VAL A 83 2.55 -0.49 -10.13
N ILE A 84 1.61 0.42 -9.85
CA ILE A 84 1.83 1.57 -8.97
C ILE A 84 2.12 1.10 -7.55
N ASN A 85 1.33 0.16 -7.01
CA ASN A 85 1.57 -0.39 -5.67
C ASN A 85 2.94 -1.07 -5.57
N ASN A 86 3.32 -1.90 -6.54
CA ASN A 86 4.65 -2.52 -6.56
C ASN A 86 5.77 -1.48 -6.65
N LYS A 87 5.55 -0.39 -7.39
CA LYS A 87 6.53 0.70 -7.49
C LYS A 87 6.63 1.51 -6.20
N ILE A 88 5.50 1.77 -5.54
CA ILE A 88 5.45 2.39 -4.20
C ILE A 88 6.15 1.50 -3.17
N GLU A 89 5.88 0.20 -3.15
CA GLU A 89 6.55 -0.74 -2.24
C GLU A 89 8.07 -0.72 -2.43
N LYS A 90 8.54 -0.75 -3.68
CA LYS A 90 9.99 -0.68 -3.98
C LYS A 90 10.62 0.68 -3.71
N GLU A 91 9.98 1.78 -4.09
CA GLU A 91 10.58 3.12 -3.96
C GLU A 91 10.40 3.73 -2.56
N ILE A 92 9.36 3.36 -1.82
CA ILE A 92 9.01 3.96 -0.52
C ILE A 92 9.27 2.99 0.63
N CYS A 93 8.94 1.71 0.49
CA CYS A 93 9.06 0.75 1.59
C CYS A 93 10.44 0.05 1.63
N GLU A 94 11.10 -0.20 0.49
CA GLU A 94 12.46 -0.82 0.48
C GLU A 94 13.57 0.17 0.87
N VAL A 95 13.40 1.49 0.70
CA VAL A 95 14.49 2.48 0.90
C VAL A 95 14.81 2.74 2.39
N ASN A 96 14.18 2.03 3.31
CA ASN A 96 14.16 2.18 4.77
C ASN A 96 12.89 2.93 5.22
N PRO A 97 12.04 2.35 6.09
CA PRO A 97 10.87 3.04 6.66
C PRO A 97 11.22 4.35 7.37
N THR A 98 12.50 4.61 7.66
CA THR A 98 12.99 5.87 8.18
C THR A 98 13.44 6.90 7.15
N THR A 99 13.36 6.62 5.85
CA THR A 99 13.75 7.55 4.78
C THR A 99 13.04 8.90 4.90
N PHE A 100 11.78 8.89 5.34
CA PHE A 100 11.02 10.12 5.60
C PHE A 100 11.59 10.92 6.79
N TRP A 101 12.02 10.22 7.86
CA TRP A 101 12.69 10.81 9.03
C TRP A 101 14.08 11.36 8.67
N HIS A 102 14.80 10.73 7.76
CA HIS A 102 16.12 11.20 7.31
C HIS A 102 16.05 12.41 6.38
N ARG A 103 15.03 12.48 5.51
CA ARG A 103 14.86 13.60 4.57
C ARG A 103 14.64 14.93 5.29
N LYS A 104 13.93 14.90 6.42
CA LYS A 104 13.65 16.07 7.25
C LYS A 104 13.69 15.66 8.72
N LYS A 105 14.90 15.66 9.30
CA LYS A 105 15.12 15.43 10.72
C LYS A 105 14.55 16.63 11.50
N TYR A 106 13.23 16.66 11.68
CA TYR A 106 12.60 17.63 12.55
C TYR A 106 12.79 17.13 13.98
N GLU A 107 13.80 17.64 14.65
CA GLU A 107 13.83 17.58 16.11
C GLU A 107 12.72 18.49 16.60
N VAL A 108 11.58 17.88 16.96
CA VAL A 108 10.43 18.61 17.47
C VAL A 108 10.75 18.97 18.92
N SER A 109 10.98 20.26 19.17
CA SER A 109 10.99 20.78 20.53
C SER A 109 9.58 20.62 21.11
N LEU A 110 9.46 19.93 22.24
CA LEU A 110 8.18 19.81 22.95
C LEU A 110 7.82 21.19 23.54
N PRO A 111 6.66 21.77 23.19
CA PRO A 111 6.25 23.04 23.76
C PRO A 111 5.73 22.79 25.17
N TYR A 112 6.48 23.21 26.18
CA TYR A 112 6.01 23.16 27.57
C TYR A 112 5.09 24.35 27.88
N ILE A 113 4.35 24.24 28.99
CA ILE A 113 3.59 25.36 29.54
C ILE A 113 4.56 26.47 29.98
N ASP A 114 4.14 27.73 29.95
CA ASP A 114 4.96 28.87 30.34
C ASP A 114 5.47 28.70 31.80
N ASN A 115 6.73 29.09 32.04
CA ASN A 115 7.46 28.92 33.32
C ASN A 115 7.76 27.47 33.74
N PHE A 116 7.62 26.50 32.85
CA PHE A 116 7.99 25.12 33.11
C PHE A 116 9.51 24.89 33.00
N ASP A 117 10.13 24.34 34.05
CA ASP A 117 11.53 23.88 34.05
C ASP A 117 11.58 22.36 34.14
N GLU A 118 12.23 21.71 33.17
CA GLU A 118 12.42 20.26 33.10
C GLU A 118 13.08 19.68 34.37
N LYS A 119 13.85 20.48 35.12
CA LYS A 119 14.51 20.08 36.37
C LYS A 119 13.54 19.96 37.55
N THR A 120 12.37 20.59 37.49
CA THR A 120 11.39 20.57 38.59
C THR A 120 10.59 19.26 38.65
N ILE A 121 10.81 18.33 37.71
CA ILE A 121 10.05 17.09 37.62
C ILE A 121 10.81 15.90 38.20
N ASN A 122 10.26 15.37 39.28
CA ASN A 122 10.81 14.23 40.03
C ASN A 122 10.52 12.85 39.42
N THR A 123 9.87 12.73 38.28
CA THR A 123 9.35 11.43 37.84
C THR A 123 10.27 10.69 36.89
N LYS A 124 11.35 10.12 37.44
CA LYS A 124 11.85 8.84 36.93
C LYS A 124 10.85 7.76 37.32
N ALA A 125 9.84 7.54 36.49
CA ALA A 125 8.89 6.46 36.71
C ALA A 125 9.66 5.13 36.82
N ARG A 126 9.39 4.37 37.89
CA ARG A 126 9.94 3.02 38.03
C ARG A 126 9.37 2.15 36.90
N PRO A 127 10.20 1.29 36.27
CA PRO A 127 9.69 0.30 35.33
C PRO A 127 8.61 -0.56 35.98
N ILE A 128 7.53 -0.82 35.24
CA ILE A 128 6.49 -1.74 35.69
C ILE A 128 7.08 -3.16 35.65
N GLN A 129 6.78 -3.96 36.67
CA GLN A 129 7.19 -5.37 36.68
C GLN A 129 6.42 -6.14 35.61
N MET A 130 7.15 -6.95 34.83
CA MET A 130 6.60 -7.70 33.71
C MET A 130 6.92 -9.18 33.91
N ASN A 131 6.05 -10.05 33.39
CA ASN A 131 6.33 -11.48 33.40
C ASN A 131 7.57 -11.82 32.54
N THR A 132 8.13 -13.01 32.74
CA THR A 132 9.33 -13.46 32.03
C THR A 132 9.14 -13.54 30.52
N GLN A 133 7.94 -13.86 30.05
CA GLN A 133 7.62 -13.92 28.62
C GLN A 133 7.67 -12.52 27.98
N TYR A 134 7.01 -11.53 28.59
CA TYR A 134 7.02 -10.14 28.15
C TYR A 134 8.40 -9.51 28.22
N LEU A 135 9.24 -9.88 29.20
CA LEU A 135 10.63 -9.43 29.25
C LEU A 135 11.44 -9.93 28.04
N LYS A 136 11.20 -11.16 27.57
CA LYS A 136 11.85 -11.68 26.36
C LYS A 136 11.42 -10.89 25.12
N TYR A 137 10.11 -10.62 24.98
CA TYR A 137 9.60 -9.75 23.90
C TYR A 137 10.20 -8.35 23.96
N CYS A 138 10.21 -7.74 25.15
CA CYS A 138 10.74 -6.39 25.39
C CYS A 138 12.19 -6.25 24.90
N LYS A 139 13.07 -7.19 25.31
CA LYS A 139 14.48 -7.14 24.91
C LYS A 139 14.65 -7.27 23.40
N LYS A 140 13.91 -8.18 22.77
CA LYS A 140 13.96 -8.37 21.32
C LYS A 140 13.47 -7.13 20.58
N GLU A 141 12.33 -6.59 20.99
CA GLU A 141 11.70 -5.43 20.36
C GLU A 141 12.55 -4.15 20.51
N ILE A 142 13.14 -3.93 21.70
CA ILE A 142 14.08 -2.82 21.93
C ILE A 142 15.31 -2.95 21.01
N GLN A 143 15.88 -4.15 20.88
CA GLN A 143 17.02 -4.35 19.99
C GLN A 143 16.64 -4.07 18.54
N GLU A 144 15.50 -4.56 18.07
CA GLU A 144 15.02 -4.25 16.72
C GLU A 144 14.81 -2.75 16.49
N TYR A 145 14.34 -2.00 17.50
CA TYR A 145 14.20 -0.54 17.40
C TYR A 145 15.53 0.20 17.41
N LEU A 146 16.54 -0.30 18.14
CA LEU A 146 17.90 0.22 18.10
C LEU A 146 18.54 -0.04 16.74
N ASP A 147 18.41 -1.26 16.21
CA ASP A 147 18.96 -1.65 14.90
C ASP A 147 18.32 -0.85 13.76
N LYS A 148 17.02 -0.54 13.87
CA LYS A 148 16.29 0.33 12.94
C LYS A 148 16.58 1.82 13.14
N GLY A 149 17.31 2.21 14.19
CA GLY A 149 17.60 3.61 14.51
C GLY A 149 16.37 4.43 14.92
N LEU A 150 15.28 3.78 15.35
CA LEU A 150 14.05 4.45 15.81
C LEU A 150 14.19 4.99 17.23
N ILE A 151 15.02 4.34 18.06
CA ILE A 151 15.33 4.76 19.43
C ILE A 151 16.85 4.82 19.62
N ARG A 152 17.28 5.47 20.71
CA ARG A 152 18.68 5.55 21.13
C ARG A 152 18.76 5.54 22.65
N ASP A 153 19.91 5.13 23.17
CA ASP A 153 20.20 5.29 24.58
C ASP A 153 20.14 6.76 24.98
N SER A 154 19.53 7.03 26.13
CA SER A 154 19.38 8.37 26.67
C SER A 154 19.66 8.39 28.17
N LYS A 155 20.20 9.51 28.64
CA LYS A 155 20.39 9.80 30.07
C LYS A 155 19.40 10.88 30.52
N SER A 156 18.17 10.79 30.03
CA SER A 156 17.15 11.78 30.34
C SER A 156 16.83 11.79 31.84
N PRO A 157 16.61 12.96 32.45
CA PRO A 157 16.05 13.03 33.80
C PRO A 157 14.61 12.47 33.85
N TRP A 158 13.97 12.31 32.69
CA TRP A 158 12.60 11.83 32.54
C TRP A 158 12.51 10.36 32.14
N SER A 159 11.54 9.64 32.74
CA SER A 159 11.08 8.36 32.22
C SER A 159 9.58 8.19 32.40
N CYS A 160 8.93 7.59 31.41
CA CYS A 160 7.54 7.14 31.50
C CYS A 160 7.50 5.63 31.74
N SER A 161 6.46 5.15 32.42
CA SER A 161 6.24 3.71 32.56
C SER A 161 5.76 3.10 31.25
N ALA A 162 6.17 1.86 30.98
CA ALA A 162 5.75 1.11 29.81
C ALA A 162 5.27 -0.30 30.23
N PHE A 163 4.30 -0.85 29.49
CA PHE A 163 3.73 -2.17 29.75
C PHE A 163 3.19 -2.79 28.45
N TYR A 164 3.00 -4.11 28.42
CA TYR A 164 2.37 -4.79 27.30
C TYR A 164 0.86 -4.90 27.47
N VAL A 165 0.16 -4.81 26.34
CA VAL A 165 -1.28 -5.07 26.22
C VAL A 165 -1.50 -6.22 25.25
N MET A 166 -2.43 -7.11 25.58
CA MET A 166 -2.83 -8.26 24.78
C MET A 166 -4.37 -8.33 24.71
N ASN A 167 -4.98 -7.35 24.03
CA ASN A 167 -6.42 -7.32 23.78
C ASN A 167 -6.76 -8.17 22.54
N ALA A 168 -8.04 -8.27 22.19
CA ALA A 168 -8.51 -9.09 21.06
C ALA A 168 -7.77 -8.82 19.73
N ALA A 169 -7.51 -7.56 19.40
CA ALA A 169 -6.78 -7.20 18.17
C ALA A 169 -5.32 -7.66 18.18
N GLU A 170 -4.68 -7.66 19.35
CA GLU A 170 -3.29 -8.10 19.55
C GLU A 170 -3.20 -9.63 19.56
N GLN A 171 -4.25 -10.31 20.03
CA GLN A 171 -4.40 -11.77 19.92
C GLN A 171 -4.53 -12.20 18.46
N GLU A 172 -5.33 -11.50 17.64
CA GLU A 172 -5.41 -11.76 16.19
C GLU A 172 -4.05 -11.57 15.49
N ARG A 173 -3.25 -10.59 15.93
CA ARG A 173 -1.89 -10.37 15.42
C ARG A 173 -0.86 -11.39 15.94
N GLY A 174 -1.20 -12.13 17.00
CA GLY A 174 -0.29 -13.08 17.65
C GLY A 174 0.90 -12.44 18.40
N ALA A 175 0.87 -11.13 18.65
CA ALA A 175 1.98 -10.42 19.30
C ALA A 175 1.47 -9.33 20.26
N PRO A 176 2.05 -9.22 21.47
CA PRO A 176 1.66 -8.18 22.41
C PRO A 176 2.18 -6.81 21.97
N ARG A 177 1.46 -5.74 22.33
CA ARG A 177 1.84 -4.36 21.97
C ARG A 177 2.44 -3.62 23.16
N LEU A 178 3.64 -3.06 23.00
CA LEU A 178 4.26 -2.19 24.01
C LEU A 178 3.54 -0.83 24.03
N VAL A 179 3.09 -0.40 25.22
CA VAL A 179 2.40 0.86 25.43
C VAL A 179 3.17 1.69 26.45
N ILE A 180 3.49 2.94 26.10
CA ILE A 180 4.16 3.90 26.98
C ILE A 180 3.14 4.88 27.53
N ASN A 181 3.08 5.02 28.85
CA ASN A 181 2.15 5.92 29.52
C ASN A 181 2.66 7.36 29.55
N TYR A 182 2.33 8.13 28.51
CA TYR A 182 2.66 9.55 28.42
C TYR A 182 1.72 10.49 29.20
N LYS A 183 0.75 9.98 29.97
CA LYS A 183 -0.18 10.85 30.73
C LYS A 183 0.53 11.88 31.63
N PRO A 184 1.61 11.55 32.37
CA PRO A 184 2.34 12.55 33.15
C PRO A 184 2.99 13.63 32.28
N LEU A 185 3.59 13.23 31.15
CA LEU A 185 4.20 14.15 30.19
C LEU A 185 3.14 15.08 29.57
N ASN A 186 2.00 14.54 29.13
CA ASN A 186 0.95 15.32 28.49
C ASN A 186 0.34 16.41 29.39
N LYS A 187 0.48 16.32 30.72
CA LYS A 187 0.01 17.37 31.65
C LYS A 187 0.87 18.62 31.64
N VAL A 188 2.15 18.49 31.28
CA VAL A 188 3.12 19.60 31.30
C VAL A 188 3.36 20.21 29.93
N LEU A 189 2.86 19.54 28.89
CA LEU A 189 2.92 20.02 27.53
C LEU A 189 1.81 21.05 27.27
N LYS A 190 2.16 22.10 26.54
CA LYS A 190 1.21 23.07 26.02
C LYS A 190 0.27 22.38 25.04
N TRP A 191 -1.02 22.67 25.16
CA TRP A 191 -2.00 22.14 24.25
C TRP A 191 -1.84 22.80 22.87
N ILE A 192 -1.43 22.02 21.87
CA ILE A 192 -1.38 22.45 20.48
C ILE A 192 -2.59 21.89 19.74
N THR A 193 -3.40 22.77 19.15
CA THR A 193 -4.49 22.38 18.28
C THR A 193 -4.09 22.57 16.83
N TYR A 194 -4.07 21.46 16.10
CA TYR A 194 -4.11 21.51 14.65
C TYR A 194 -5.53 21.13 14.22
N PRO A 195 -6.22 21.95 13.42
CA PRO A 195 -7.57 21.63 12.98
C PRO A 195 -7.51 20.43 12.03
N LEU A 196 -7.79 19.24 12.56
CA LEU A 196 -7.97 18.04 11.76
C LEU A 196 -9.39 18.05 11.17
N PRO A 197 -9.54 17.92 9.84
CA PRO A 197 -10.85 17.92 9.22
C PRO A 197 -11.67 16.72 9.69
N ASN A 198 -12.98 16.92 9.88
CA ASN A 198 -13.88 15.84 10.24
C ASN A 198 -13.95 14.82 9.10
N LYS A 199 -14.04 13.53 9.45
CA LYS A 199 -14.27 12.42 8.50
C LYS A 199 -15.43 12.71 7.55
N GLN A 200 -16.54 13.23 8.04
CA GLN A 200 -17.70 13.54 7.19
C GLN A 200 -17.40 14.64 6.18
N ASP A 201 -16.68 15.68 6.59
CA ASP A 201 -16.29 16.79 5.71
C ASP A 201 -15.33 16.33 4.62
N LEU A 202 -14.40 15.42 4.95
CA LEU A 202 -13.52 14.79 3.96
C LEU A 202 -14.31 13.98 2.92
N ILE A 203 -15.30 13.19 3.35
CA ILE A 203 -16.13 12.38 2.44
C ILE A 203 -16.98 13.27 1.52
N LYS A 204 -17.58 14.34 2.05
CA LYS A 204 -18.36 15.29 1.25
C LYS A 204 -17.51 15.91 0.14
N ARG A 205 -16.27 16.32 0.44
CA ARG A 205 -15.35 16.88 -0.57
C ARG A 205 -15.03 15.91 -1.70
N LEU A 206 -14.94 14.61 -1.42
CA LEU A 206 -14.70 13.58 -2.44
C LEU A 206 -15.92 13.35 -3.34
N ASN A 207 -17.13 13.43 -2.80
CA ASN A 207 -18.36 13.23 -3.56
C ASN A 207 -18.77 14.46 -4.40
N HIS A 208 -18.20 15.62 -4.10
CA HIS A 208 -18.37 16.86 -4.88
C HIS A 208 -17.20 17.12 -5.87
N ALA A 209 -16.27 16.17 -6.01
CA ALA A 209 -15.12 16.26 -6.92
C ALA A 209 -15.34 15.49 -8.23
#